data_AF-S8BSG6-F1
#
_entry.id   AF-S8BSG6-F1
#
_cell.length_a   1.000
_cell.length_b   1.000
_cell.length_c   1.000
_cell.angle_alpha   90.00
_cell.angle_beta   90.00
_cell.angle_gamma   90.00
#
_symmetry.space_group_name_H-M   'P 1'
#
loop_
_entity.id
_entity.type
_entity.pdbx_description
1 polymer ?
#
loop_
_entity_poly.entity_id
_entity_poly.type
_entity_poly.pdbx_seq_one_letter_code
_entity_poly.pdbx_strand_id
1 'polypeptide(L)'
;MSRVASCRVGRIIINRTPSFSRKAIQLLNHHDGGARFREEYGDYYVYGYEVGADAGASLCAQSSSKDVDQVIKIRVKAKVLFFEAVSPDVVITDHESTSSASLIFTGYSTMDIESKKLAYPHARAHDELSIQQTATQYMKKMNNMHADVMGKLKKFKLVNEGPVSPTVCADLCKDGIAVRLLLAPFVRLNQYLAEV
;
A
#
# COMPACT_ATOMS: atom_id res chain seq x y z
N MET A 1 -2.60 -16.80 -4.63
CA MET A 1 -3.18 -16.38 -3.34
C MET A 1 -2.70 -14.97 -3.02
N SER A 2 -3.59 -14.06 -2.67
CA SER A 2 -3.24 -12.70 -2.24
C SER A 2 -3.88 -12.35 -0.89
N ARG A 3 -3.22 -11.47 -0.13
CA ARG A 3 -3.72 -10.88 1.12
C ARG A 3 -3.30 -9.41 1.18
N VAL A 4 -4.19 -8.58 1.70
CA VAL A 4 -3.97 -7.15 1.89
C VAL A 4 -4.53 -6.77 3.26
N ALA A 5 -3.85 -5.85 3.94
CA ALA A 5 -4.33 -5.18 5.13
C ALA A 5 -4.25 -3.67 4.92
N SER A 6 -5.18 -2.95 5.56
CA SER A 6 -5.28 -1.51 5.49
C SER A 6 -5.64 -1.00 6.88
N CYS A 7 -4.91 0.01 7.34
CA CYS A 7 -5.15 0.68 8.61
C CYS A 7 -5.35 2.17 8.34
N ARG A 8 -6.40 2.76 8.92
CA ARG A 8 -6.71 4.19 8.84
C ARG A 8 -6.95 4.70 10.25
N VAL A 9 -6.25 5.76 10.62
CA VAL A 9 -6.21 6.26 12.00
C VAL A 9 -6.63 7.71 12.11
N GLY A 10 -6.68 8.44 10.99
CA GLY A 10 -7.13 9.83 11.01
C GLY A 10 -6.91 10.56 9.70
N ARG A 11 -7.13 11.87 9.74
CA ARG A 11 -6.95 12.79 8.61
C ARG A 11 -6.27 14.06 9.08
N ILE A 12 -5.43 14.62 8.22
CA ILE A 12 -4.87 15.96 8.40
C ILE A 12 -5.49 16.84 7.33
N ILE A 13 -6.15 17.92 7.76
CA ILE A 13 -6.80 18.88 6.88
C ILE A 13 -5.97 20.16 6.83
N ILE A 14 -5.78 20.70 5.63
CA ILE A 14 -5.13 21.99 5.43
C ILE A 14 -6.16 23.08 5.75
N ASN A 15 -5.98 23.75 6.88
CA ASN A 15 -6.95 24.74 7.38
C ASN A 15 -7.20 25.91 6.42
N ARG A 16 -6.22 26.28 5.61
CA ARG A 16 -6.32 27.40 4.67
C ARG A 16 -6.38 26.88 3.24
N THR A 17 -7.42 27.25 2.52
CA THR A 17 -7.50 26.98 1.08
C THR A 17 -6.31 27.63 0.36
N PRO A 18 -5.72 26.94 -0.63
CA PRO A 18 -4.63 27.52 -1.40
C PRO A 18 -5.15 28.73 -2.17
N SER A 19 -4.32 29.78 -2.21
CA SER A 19 -4.56 30.92 -3.08
C SER A 19 -3.95 30.64 -4.45
N PHE A 20 -4.59 31.11 -5.50
CA PHE A 20 -4.04 31.11 -6.84
C PHE A 20 -2.80 32.00 -6.90
N SER A 21 -1.80 31.54 -7.67
CA SER A 21 -0.67 32.36 -8.04
C SER A 21 -1.13 33.47 -9.01
N ARG A 22 -0.33 34.53 -9.15
CA ARG A 22 -0.61 35.57 -10.15
C ARG A 22 -0.74 35.00 -11.57
N LYS A 23 0.08 34.00 -11.91
CA LYS A 23 0.04 33.30 -13.19
C LYS A 23 -1.28 32.56 -13.38
N ALA A 24 -1.73 31.84 -12.36
CA ALA A 24 -3.01 31.14 -12.37
C ALA A 24 -4.19 32.11 -12.60
N ILE A 25 -4.20 33.26 -11.93
CA ILE A 25 -5.23 34.30 -12.12
C ILE A 25 -5.19 34.83 -13.56
N GLN A 26 -4.00 35.20 -14.06
CA GLN A 26 -3.85 35.67 -15.45
C GLN A 26 -4.35 34.64 -16.47
N LEU A 27 -4.07 33.35 -16.23
CA LEU A 27 -4.52 32.27 -17.10
C LEU A 27 -6.03 32.14 -17.11
N LEU A 28 -6.68 32.22 -15.94
CA LEU A 28 -8.14 32.14 -15.80
C LEU A 28 -8.85 33.30 -16.51
N ASN A 29 -8.23 34.47 -16.60
CA ASN A 29 -8.82 35.67 -17.21
C ASN A 29 -8.75 35.71 -18.75
N HIS A 30 -8.22 34.66 -19.39
CA HIS A 30 -8.25 34.53 -20.86
C HIS A 30 -9.53 33.87 -21.35
N HIS A 31 -9.87 34.08 -22.63
CA HIS A 31 -10.81 33.20 -23.34
C HIS A 31 -10.31 31.75 -23.24
N ASP A 32 -11.16 30.83 -22.79
CA ASP A 32 -10.84 29.43 -22.44
C ASP A 32 -9.92 29.23 -21.22
N GLY A 33 -9.78 30.23 -20.35
CA GLY A 33 -8.89 30.20 -19.19
C GLY A 33 -9.10 29.01 -18.26
N GLY A 34 -10.34 28.56 -18.06
CA GLY A 34 -10.65 27.37 -17.26
C GLY A 34 -10.13 26.06 -17.86
N ALA A 35 -10.15 25.90 -19.18
CA ALA A 35 -9.61 24.71 -19.84
C ALA A 35 -8.08 24.68 -19.75
N ARG A 36 -7.44 25.83 -19.99
CA ARG A 36 -5.98 25.98 -19.87
C ARG A 36 -5.51 25.80 -18.43
N PHE A 37 -6.27 26.27 -17.45
CA PHE A 37 -5.96 26.06 -16.04
C PHE A 37 -5.97 24.58 -15.69
N ARG A 38 -6.97 23.81 -16.14
CA ARG A 38 -7.02 22.35 -15.94
C ARG A 38 -5.84 21.65 -16.58
N GLU A 39 -5.43 22.08 -17.77
CA GLU A 39 -4.28 21.51 -18.47
C GLU A 39 -2.96 21.77 -17.70
N GLU A 40 -2.80 22.97 -17.12
CA GLU A 40 -1.57 23.33 -16.42
C GLU A 40 -1.51 22.84 -14.96
N TYR A 41 -2.63 22.91 -14.23
CA TYR A 41 -2.69 22.67 -12.78
C TYR A 41 -3.54 21.47 -12.36
N GLY A 42 -4.36 20.94 -13.26
CA GLY A 42 -5.32 19.88 -12.98
C GLY A 42 -6.68 20.36 -12.43
N ASP A 43 -7.58 19.41 -12.24
CA ASP A 43 -8.96 19.63 -11.79
C ASP A 43 -9.11 19.79 -10.26
N TYR A 44 -8.10 19.36 -9.51
CA TYR A 44 -8.17 19.23 -8.07
C TYR A 44 -6.92 19.78 -7.39
N TYR A 45 -7.11 20.32 -6.19
CA TYR A 45 -6.02 20.64 -5.28
C TYR A 45 -6.05 19.72 -4.05
N VAL A 46 -4.89 19.53 -3.43
CA VAL A 46 -4.78 18.78 -2.18
C VAL A 46 -5.29 19.66 -1.03
N TYR A 47 -6.32 19.19 -0.32
CA TYR A 47 -6.84 19.86 0.89
C TYR A 47 -6.54 19.08 2.17
N GLY A 48 -5.96 17.89 2.06
CA GLY A 48 -5.58 17.09 3.21
C GLY A 48 -5.00 15.73 2.86
N TYR A 49 -4.75 14.93 3.88
CA TYR A 49 -4.16 13.60 3.80
C TYR A 49 -4.94 12.64 4.70
N GLU A 50 -5.11 11.41 4.25
CA GLU A 50 -5.54 10.30 5.11
C GLU A 50 -4.29 9.63 5.70
N VAL A 51 -4.31 9.46 7.02
CA VAL A 51 -3.17 8.93 7.79
C VAL A 51 -3.45 7.46 8.14
N GLY A 52 -2.46 6.61 7.89
CA GLY A 52 -2.62 5.16 7.99
C GLY A 52 -1.45 4.40 7.40
N ALA A 53 -1.66 3.14 7.03
CA ALA A 53 -0.73 2.34 6.24
C ALA A 53 -1.50 1.31 5.41
N ASP A 54 -0.90 0.84 4.31
CA ASP A 54 -1.36 -0.31 3.54
C ASP A 54 -0.21 -1.30 3.37
N ALA A 55 -0.50 -2.59 3.41
CA ALA A 55 0.46 -3.63 3.11
C ALA A 55 -0.23 -4.84 2.48
N GLY A 56 0.47 -5.56 1.63
CA GLY A 56 -0.07 -6.73 0.97
C GLY A 56 1.01 -7.68 0.50
N ALA A 57 0.58 -8.91 0.23
CA ALA A 57 1.41 -9.95 -0.34
C ALA A 57 0.59 -10.80 -1.31
N SER A 58 1.22 -11.24 -2.40
CA SER A 58 0.65 -12.13 -3.40
C SER A 58 1.67 -13.21 -3.77
N LEU A 59 1.19 -14.45 -3.89
CA LEU A 59 1.93 -15.58 -4.41
C LEU A 59 1.16 -16.14 -5.60
N CYS A 60 1.81 -16.14 -6.76
CA CYS A 60 1.38 -16.84 -7.96
C CYS A 60 2.24 -18.10 -8.13
N ALA A 61 1.59 -19.21 -8.45
CA ALA A 61 2.25 -20.48 -8.74
C ALA A 61 1.70 -21.02 -10.05
N GLN A 62 2.58 -21.43 -10.96
CA GLN A 62 2.24 -22.07 -12.22
C GLN A 62 3.02 -23.37 -12.31
N SER A 63 2.33 -24.50 -12.33
CA SER A 63 2.92 -25.82 -12.56
C SER A 63 2.49 -26.34 -13.93
N SER A 64 3.44 -26.88 -14.70
CA SER A 64 3.13 -27.68 -15.88
C SER A 64 3.34 -29.15 -15.54
N SER A 65 2.27 -29.89 -15.29
CA SER A 65 2.31 -31.35 -15.27
C SER A 65 1.73 -31.88 -16.59
N LYS A 66 2.44 -32.77 -17.27
CA LYS A 66 1.80 -33.78 -18.11
C LYS A 66 1.39 -34.89 -17.15
N ASP A 67 0.08 -35.10 -17.00
CA ASP A 67 -0.60 -36.14 -16.22
C ASP A 67 0.25 -36.86 -15.16
N VAL A 68 0.27 -36.33 -13.93
CA VAL A 68 0.10 -37.10 -12.69
C VAL A 68 -0.44 -36.10 -11.64
N ASP A 69 -1.55 -36.46 -11.00
CA ASP A 69 -2.16 -35.75 -9.87
C ASP A 69 -1.12 -35.45 -8.77
N GLN A 70 -0.64 -34.21 -8.69
CA GLN A 70 0.13 -33.72 -7.55
C GLN A 70 -0.57 -32.51 -6.93
N VAL A 71 -1.19 -32.76 -5.79
CA VAL A 71 -1.78 -31.77 -4.90
C VAL A 71 -0.66 -30.97 -4.23
N ILE A 72 -0.30 -29.83 -4.81
CA ILE A 72 0.65 -28.87 -4.22
C ILE A 72 -0.06 -28.13 -3.06
N LYS A 73 0.05 -28.68 -1.85
CA LYS A 73 -0.38 -28.01 -0.60
C LYS A 73 0.78 -27.17 -0.05
N ILE A 74 0.93 -25.94 -0.54
CA ILE A 74 1.76 -24.93 0.14
C ILE A 74 1.03 -24.52 1.41
N ARG A 75 1.28 -25.25 2.50
CA ARG A 75 0.75 -24.94 3.83
C ARG A 75 1.56 -23.78 4.41
N VAL A 76 1.22 -22.55 4.02
CA VAL A 76 1.65 -21.37 4.77
C VAL A 76 1.01 -21.50 6.16
N LYS A 77 1.72 -22.10 7.12
CA LYS A 77 1.41 -22.03 8.55
C LYS A 77 1.64 -20.58 9.01
N ALA A 78 0.77 -19.68 8.57
CA ALA A 78 0.46 -18.51 9.35
C ALA A 78 -0.21 -19.07 10.60
N LYS A 79 0.50 -19.04 11.72
CA LYS A 79 -0.06 -19.32 13.04
C LYS A 79 -1.09 -18.22 13.30
N VAL A 80 -2.29 -18.38 12.74
CA VAL A 80 -3.46 -17.58 13.08
C VAL A 80 -3.82 -18.03 14.48
N LEU A 81 -3.34 -17.29 15.47
CA LEU A 81 -3.90 -17.33 16.81
C LEU A 81 -5.43 -17.24 16.65
N PHE A 82 -6.14 -18.15 17.31
CA PHE A 82 -7.60 -18.25 17.49
C PHE A 82 -8.38 -19.44 16.87
N PHE A 83 -7.76 -20.42 16.20
CA PHE A 83 -8.40 -21.73 16.00
C PHE A 83 -7.42 -22.90 16.13
N GLU A 84 -7.63 -23.75 17.13
CA GLU A 84 -7.06 -25.10 17.19
C GLU A 84 -7.76 -25.97 16.14
N ALA A 85 -7.09 -26.19 15.00
CA ALA A 85 -7.43 -27.28 14.11
C ALA A 85 -6.25 -28.25 14.10
N VAL A 86 -6.36 -29.28 14.94
CA VAL A 86 -5.55 -30.50 14.86
C VAL A 86 -5.68 -31.00 13.41
N SER A 87 -4.56 -31.13 12.70
CA SER A 87 -4.54 -31.85 11.43
C SER A 87 -3.45 -32.91 11.46
N PRO A 88 -3.76 -34.13 10.98
CA PRO A 88 -2.99 -35.32 11.29
C PRO A 88 -1.68 -35.35 10.50
N ASP A 89 -0.73 -36.13 11.02
CA ASP A 89 0.54 -36.45 10.39
C ASP A 89 0.32 -36.95 8.95
N VAL A 90 1.06 -36.38 8.01
CA VAL A 90 1.10 -36.90 6.63
C VAL A 90 2.55 -37.14 6.27
N VAL A 91 2.83 -38.43 6.05
CA VAL A 91 4.08 -39.04 5.62
C VAL A 91 4.49 -38.47 4.25
N ILE A 92 5.78 -38.16 4.09
CA ILE A 92 6.38 -37.79 2.81
C ILE A 92 6.90 -39.07 2.16
N THR A 93 6.36 -39.44 1.01
CA THR A 93 6.97 -40.43 0.11
C THR A 93 7.69 -39.69 -0.99
N ASP A 94 8.98 -39.95 -1.10
CA ASP A 94 9.89 -39.37 -2.09
C ASP A 94 9.59 -39.97 -3.47
N HIS A 95 9.38 -39.11 -4.47
CA HIS A 95 9.35 -39.52 -5.87
C HIS A 95 9.97 -38.40 -6.71
N GLU A 96 11.12 -38.69 -7.32
CA GLU A 96 11.70 -37.88 -8.39
C GLU A 96 10.67 -37.72 -9.52
N SER A 97 10.02 -36.57 -9.56
CA SER A 97 9.20 -36.13 -10.67
C SER A 97 9.78 -34.81 -11.14
N THR A 98 10.09 -34.71 -12.43
CA THR A 98 10.61 -33.50 -13.07
C THR A 98 9.48 -32.47 -13.19
N SER A 99 8.98 -31.95 -12.07
CA SER A 99 7.97 -30.90 -12.05
C SER A 99 8.67 -29.54 -12.04
N SER A 100 8.56 -28.79 -13.13
CA SER A 100 8.94 -27.38 -13.16
C SER A 100 7.75 -26.56 -12.64
N ALA A 101 7.86 -26.07 -11.42
CA ALA A 101 6.94 -25.07 -10.87
C ALA A 101 7.57 -23.68 -11.02
N SER A 102 6.83 -22.74 -11.60
CA SER A 102 7.17 -21.32 -11.55
C SER A 102 6.45 -20.67 -10.38
N LEU A 103 7.19 -19.93 -9.55
CA LEU A 103 6.68 -19.20 -8.40
C LEU A 103 7.01 -17.72 -8.53
N ILE A 104 6.01 -16.86 -8.29
CA ILE A 104 6.18 -15.40 -8.24
C ILE A 104 5.56 -14.90 -6.94
N PHE A 105 6.38 -14.31 -6.08
CA PHE A 105 5.94 -13.61 -4.89
C PHE A 105 6.10 -12.10 -5.09
N THR A 106 5.08 -11.34 -4.71
CA THR A 106 5.13 -9.87 -4.59
C THR A 106 4.62 -9.45 -3.23
N GLY A 107 5.32 -8.52 -2.58
CA GLY A 107 4.93 -7.95 -1.29
C GLY A 107 5.18 -6.45 -1.26
N TYR A 108 4.29 -5.70 -0.61
CA TYR A 108 4.44 -4.26 -0.44
C TYR A 108 3.95 -3.82 0.94
N SER A 109 4.46 -2.67 1.38
CA SER A 109 4.01 -1.94 2.56
C SER A 109 4.27 -0.46 2.29
N THR A 110 3.31 0.42 2.57
CA THR A 110 3.51 1.87 2.39
C THR A 110 4.61 2.41 3.30
N MET A 111 4.87 1.73 4.42
CA MET A 111 5.94 2.06 5.38
C MET A 111 7.32 1.53 4.98
N ASP A 112 7.42 0.73 3.92
CA ASP A 112 8.70 0.31 3.34
C ASP A 112 9.07 1.25 2.18
N ILE A 113 10.37 1.44 1.96
CA ILE A 113 10.87 2.21 0.80
C ILE A 113 10.62 1.44 -0.50
N GLU A 114 10.74 0.11 -0.46
CA GLU A 114 10.65 -0.74 -1.65
C GLU A 114 9.70 -1.93 -1.43
N SER A 115 8.95 -2.26 -2.48
CA SER A 115 8.23 -3.53 -2.57
C SER A 115 9.19 -4.68 -2.86
N LYS A 116 8.93 -5.87 -2.33
CA LYS A 116 9.70 -7.07 -2.64
C LYS A 116 9.05 -7.86 -3.76
N LYS A 117 9.84 -8.29 -4.74
CA LYS A 117 9.46 -9.28 -5.75
C LYS A 117 10.48 -10.40 -5.78
N LEU A 118 10.00 -11.64 -5.72
CA LEU A 118 10.80 -12.85 -5.96
C LEU A 118 10.14 -13.61 -7.10
N ALA A 119 10.92 -14.03 -8.09
CA ALA A 119 10.42 -14.77 -9.24
C ALA A 119 11.38 -15.92 -9.55
N TYR A 120 10.86 -17.14 -9.49
CA TYR A 120 11.59 -18.37 -9.73
C TYR A 120 10.87 -19.12 -10.84
N PRO A 121 11.36 -19.08 -12.10
CA PRO A 121 10.76 -19.80 -13.21
C PRO A 121 10.83 -21.33 -13.05
N HIS A 122 11.81 -21.82 -12.30
CA HIS A 122 12.05 -23.23 -11.99
C HIS A 122 12.37 -23.36 -10.50
N ALA A 123 11.34 -23.22 -9.67
CA ALA A 123 11.48 -23.18 -8.22
C ALA A 123 12.01 -24.51 -7.67
N ARG A 124 12.94 -24.41 -6.73
CA ARG A 124 13.48 -25.51 -5.92
C ARG A 124 13.09 -25.32 -4.46
N ALA A 125 13.34 -26.33 -3.62
CA ALA A 125 13.02 -26.26 -2.17
C ALA A 125 13.59 -25.01 -1.46
N HIS A 126 14.80 -24.56 -1.83
CA HIS A 126 15.38 -23.33 -1.28
C HIS A 126 14.62 -22.05 -1.68
N ASP A 127 14.04 -22.02 -2.88
CA ASP A 127 13.26 -20.89 -3.39
C ASP A 127 11.91 -20.80 -2.67
N GLU A 128 11.29 -21.95 -2.41
CA GLU A 128 10.08 -22.05 -1.59
C GLU A 128 10.31 -21.53 -0.17
N LEU A 129 11.44 -21.90 0.45
CA LEU A 129 11.81 -21.40 1.77
C LEU A 129 11.99 -19.87 1.77
N SER A 130 12.63 -19.34 0.72
CA SER A 130 12.83 -17.89 0.55
C SER A 130 11.51 -17.14 0.40
N ILE A 131 10.57 -17.70 -0.38
CA ILE A 131 9.19 -17.19 -0.51
C ILE A 131 8.47 -17.27 0.83
N GLN A 132 8.56 -18.38 1.54
CA GLN A 132 7.89 -18.57 2.83
C GLN A 132 8.39 -17.57 3.88
N GLN A 133 9.71 -17.37 3.97
CA GLN A 133 10.29 -16.38 4.88
C GLN A 133 9.81 -14.97 4.55
N THR A 134 9.85 -14.59 3.26
CA THR A 134 9.40 -13.27 2.81
C THR A 134 7.89 -13.07 3.04
N ALA A 135 7.08 -14.08 2.73
CA ALA A 135 5.64 -14.06 3.00
C ALA A 135 5.35 -13.91 4.49
N THR A 136 6.10 -14.61 5.35
CA THR A 136 5.96 -14.49 6.81
C THR A 136 6.29 -13.08 7.29
N GLN A 137 7.32 -12.44 6.73
CA GLN A 137 7.65 -11.05 7.05
C GLN A 137 6.50 -10.10 6.70
N TYR A 138 5.94 -10.18 5.49
CA TYR A 138 4.80 -9.33 5.10
C TYR A 138 3.53 -9.64 5.88
N MET A 139 3.28 -10.90 6.25
CA MET A 139 2.18 -11.27 7.15
C MET A 139 2.36 -10.63 8.54
N LYS A 140 3.58 -10.59 9.07
CA LYS A 140 3.88 -9.90 10.33
C LYS A 140 3.61 -8.39 10.21
N LYS A 141 4.02 -7.76 9.10
CA LYS A 141 3.73 -6.34 8.84
C LYS A 141 2.23 -6.06 8.79
N MET A 142 1.46 -6.91 8.09
CA MET A 142 0.01 -6.79 8.05
C MET A 142 -0.64 -6.93 9.43
N ASN A 143 -0.18 -7.88 10.25
CA ASN A 143 -0.74 -8.11 11.59
C ASN A 143 -0.37 -7.01 12.60
N ASN A 144 0.81 -6.41 12.46
CA ASN A 144 1.30 -5.39 13.40
C ASN A 144 1.04 -3.95 12.93
N MET A 145 0.43 -3.77 11.76
CA MET A 145 0.27 -2.48 11.09
C MET A 145 -0.31 -1.39 11.99
N HIS A 146 -1.35 -1.69 12.76
CA HIS A 146 -1.95 -0.71 13.65
C HIS A 146 -0.96 -0.24 14.74
N ALA A 147 -0.23 -1.17 15.36
CA ALA A 147 0.77 -0.82 16.37
C ALA A 147 1.92 0.01 15.77
N ASP A 148 2.37 -0.34 14.56
CA ASP A 148 3.43 0.38 13.85
C ASP A 148 3.01 1.81 13.47
N VAL A 149 1.79 1.98 12.95
CA VAL A 149 1.20 3.30 12.64
C VAL A 149 1.08 4.14 13.91
N MET A 150 0.53 3.59 14.99
CA MET A 150 0.40 4.31 16.26
C MET A 150 1.77 4.67 16.87
N GLY A 151 2.78 3.82 16.68
CA GLY A 151 4.17 4.11 17.06
C GLY A 151 4.74 5.31 16.32
N LYS A 152 4.52 5.39 15.00
CA LYS A 152 4.92 6.56 14.21
C LYS A 152 4.14 7.82 14.58
N LEU A 153 2.83 7.74 14.81
CA LEU A 153 2.05 8.90 15.27
C LEU A 153 2.55 9.45 16.61
N LYS A 154 2.90 8.56 17.55
CA LYS A 154 3.52 8.96 18.83
C LYS A 154 4.85 9.69 18.62
N LYS A 155 5.71 9.19 17.72
CA LYS A 155 6.99 9.85 17.34
C LYS A 155 6.75 11.28 16.82
N PHE A 156 5.69 11.50 16.04
CA PHE A 156 5.32 12.81 15.52
C PHE A 156 4.44 13.66 16.46
N LYS A 157 4.11 13.16 17.67
CA LYS A 157 3.21 13.80 18.64
C LYS A 157 1.80 14.07 18.09
N LEU A 158 1.29 13.18 17.22
CA LEU A 158 -0.01 13.29 16.55
C LEU A 158 -1.08 12.35 17.13
N VAL A 159 -1.01 12.05 18.43
CA VAL A 159 -1.96 11.14 19.07
C VAL A 159 -3.28 11.84 19.41
N ASN A 160 -3.26 13.16 19.53
CA ASN A 160 -4.41 13.99 19.84
C ASN A 160 -4.71 14.93 18.68
N GLU A 161 -5.94 15.45 18.64
CA GLU A 161 -6.30 16.51 17.70
C GLU A 161 -5.48 17.77 17.95
N GLY A 162 -5.06 18.42 16.88
CA GLY A 162 -4.28 19.65 16.98
C GLY A 162 -3.68 20.11 15.65
N PRO A 163 -3.12 21.33 15.63
CA PRO A 163 -2.44 21.85 14.46
C PRO A 163 -1.17 21.04 14.17
N VAL A 164 -0.96 20.73 12.89
CA VAL A 164 0.22 19.99 12.41
C VAL A 164 1.04 20.92 11.52
N SER A 165 2.36 20.96 11.74
CA SER A 165 3.23 21.79 10.90
C SER A 165 3.40 21.15 9.50
N PRO A 166 3.64 21.96 8.45
CA PRO A 166 3.92 21.44 7.12
C PRO A 166 5.14 20.50 7.06
N THR A 167 6.15 20.74 7.90
CA THR A 167 7.34 19.88 8.01
C THR A 167 6.98 18.49 8.49
N VAL A 168 6.12 18.38 9.51
CA VAL A 168 5.62 17.09 9.98
C VAL A 168 4.84 16.40 8.86
N CYS A 169 3.97 17.10 8.13
CA CYS A 169 3.25 16.50 6.99
C CYS A 169 4.20 15.90 5.93
N ALA A 170 5.29 16.59 5.60
CA ALA A 170 6.30 16.08 4.67
C ALA A 170 6.98 14.82 5.23
N ASP A 171 7.26 14.78 6.54
CA ASP A 171 7.85 13.62 7.18
C ASP A 171 6.87 12.44 7.27
N LEU A 172 5.56 12.66 7.44
CA LEU A 172 4.55 11.60 7.37
C LEU A 172 4.52 10.93 5.98
N CYS A 173 4.66 11.72 4.91
CA CYS A 173 4.75 11.20 3.55
C CYS A 173 6.01 10.35 3.37
N LYS A 174 7.18 10.83 3.84
CA LYS A 174 8.44 10.08 3.77
C LYS A 174 8.41 8.80 4.60
N ASP A 175 7.76 8.84 5.77
CA ASP A 175 7.64 7.70 6.67
C ASP A 175 6.56 6.69 6.21
N GLY A 176 5.88 6.96 5.10
CA GLY A 176 4.96 6.02 4.47
C GLY A 176 3.59 5.92 5.13
N ILE A 177 3.23 6.92 5.93
CA ILE A 177 1.99 6.93 6.72
C ILE A 177 0.93 7.93 6.26
N ALA A 178 1.24 8.76 5.25
CA ALA A 178 0.24 9.48 4.47
C ALA A 178 -0.20 8.60 3.29
N VAL A 179 -1.29 7.85 3.45
CA VAL A 179 -1.69 6.78 2.52
C VAL A 179 -2.58 7.25 1.38
N ARG A 180 -3.31 8.36 1.56
CA ARG A 180 -4.15 8.93 0.50
C ARG A 180 -4.13 10.45 0.55
N LEU A 181 -4.22 11.06 -0.62
CA LEU A 181 -4.48 12.49 -0.77
C LEU A 181 -5.99 12.74 -0.73
N LEU A 182 -6.39 13.75 0.02
CA LEU A 182 -7.76 14.27 0.00
C LEU A 182 -7.79 15.45 -0.97
N LEU A 183 -8.61 15.31 -2.00
CA LEU A 183 -8.67 16.23 -3.14
C LEU A 183 -10.00 16.99 -3.15
N ALA A 184 -9.92 18.28 -3.45
CA ALA A 184 -11.08 19.14 -3.63
C ALA A 184 -10.98 19.86 -4.98
N PRO A 185 -12.09 20.02 -5.70
CA PRO A 185 -12.06 20.62 -7.03
C PRO A 185 -11.74 22.12 -6.93
N PHE A 186 -10.85 22.63 -7.78
CA PHE A 186 -10.44 24.04 -7.73
C PHE A 186 -11.59 25.01 -8.01
N VAL A 187 -12.60 24.57 -8.76
CA VAL A 187 -13.79 25.38 -9.10
C VAL A 187 -14.63 25.76 -7.89
N ARG A 188 -14.39 25.14 -6.72
CA ARG A 188 -15.03 25.51 -5.45
C ARG A 188 -14.24 26.55 -4.64
N LEU A 189 -13.08 27.00 -5.13
CA LEU A 189 -12.32 28.04 -4.47
C LEU A 189 -13.04 29.38 -4.64
N ASN A 190 -13.19 30.14 -3.56
CA ASN A 190 -13.82 31.47 -3.59
C ASN A 190 -13.15 32.40 -4.62
N GLN A 191 -11.83 32.27 -4.84
CA GLN A 191 -11.12 33.03 -5.86
C GLN A 191 -11.56 32.67 -7.27
N TYR A 192 -11.87 31.40 -7.56
CA TYR A 192 -12.39 31.02 -8.86
C TYR A 192 -13.80 31.57 -9.08
N LEU A 193 -14.65 31.46 -8.06
CA LEU A 193 -16.02 32.00 -8.09
C LEU A 193 -16.10 33.54 -8.18
N ALA A 194 -14.99 34.23 -7.92
CA ALA A 194 -14.93 35.69 -8.04
C ALA A 194 -14.39 36.16 -9.40
N GLU A 195 -13.68 35.30 -10.15
CA GLU A 195 -13.08 35.63 -11.45
C GLU A 195 -13.94 35.13 -12.64
N VAL A 196 -14.93 34.26 -12.38
CA VAL A 196 -15.90 33.72 -13.36
C VAL A 196 -17.29 34.24 -13.03
#